data_AF-A0A8X8WIT8-F1
#
_entry.id   AF-A0A8X8WIT8-F1
#
_cell.length_a   1.000
_cell.length_b   1.000
_cell.length_c   1.000
_cell.angle_alpha   90.00
_cell.angle_beta   90.00
_cell.angle_gamma   90.00
#
_symmetry.space_group_name_H-M   'P 1'
#
loop_
_entity.id
_entity.type
_entity.pdbx_description
1 polymer ?
#
loop_
_entity_poly.entity_id
_entity_poly.type
_entity_poly.pdbx_seq_one_letter_code
_entity_poly.pdbx_strand_id
1 'polypeptide(L)'
;MIRLAEVYFKEAEWSFSRYKPTMEEYTKVAVLSSGCMMMSINSLAVIDDPISNQDFDWVLSEPPIIKSSLIITRLMDDLAGYGFEEKLSAVHYYYMPENGVSEEEASAELRKQEKNAWKVLNKEILHPREASTPILKCVVHFTRACHNGAIH
;
A
#
# COMPACT_ATOMS: atom_id res chain seq x y z
N MET A 1 9.37 -8.18 9.51
CA MET A 1 8.39 -7.84 10.58
C MET A 1 8.82 -6.63 11.42
N ILE A 2 10.11 -6.45 11.75
CA ILE A 2 10.59 -5.28 12.51
C ILE A 2 10.14 -3.95 11.88
N ARG A 3 10.36 -3.77 10.57
CA ARG A 3 9.95 -2.56 9.84
C ARG A 3 8.45 -2.25 9.90
N LEU A 4 7.60 -3.29 9.93
CA LEU A 4 6.15 -3.10 10.06
C LEU A 4 5.79 -2.61 11.47
N ALA A 5 6.42 -3.17 12.49
CA ALA A 5 6.23 -2.71 13.86
C ALA A 5 6.71 -1.26 14.06
N GLU A 6 7.82 -0.87 13.43
CA GLU A 6 8.34 0.50 13.46
C GLU A 6 7.36 1.51 12.86
N VAL A 7 6.75 1.20 11.70
CA VAL A 7 5.77 2.11 11.07
C VAL A 7 4.46 2.18 11.83
N TYR A 8 3.98 1.07 12.42
CA TYR A 8 2.81 1.12 13.32
C TYR A 8 3.10 1.92 14.58
N PHE A 9 4.31 1.79 15.14
CA PHE A 9 4.71 2.61 16.29
C PHE A 9 4.75 4.10 15.91
N LYS A 10 5.21 4.43 14.70
CA LYS A 10 5.21 5.81 14.20
C LYS A 10 3.79 6.38 14.05
N GLU A 11 2.85 5.61 13.51
CA GLU A 11 1.44 6.01 13.43
C GLU A 11 0.83 6.21 14.82
N ALA A 12 1.16 5.33 15.77
CA ALA A 12 0.71 5.46 17.16
C ALA A 12 1.29 6.72 17.84
N GLU A 13 2.56 7.05 17.58
CA GLU A 13 3.21 8.27 18.05
C GLU A 13 2.50 9.52 17.52
N TRP A 14 2.19 9.56 16.21
CA TRP A 14 1.44 10.67 15.60
C TRP A 14 0.07 10.84 16.23
N SER A 15 -0.66 9.74 16.43
CA SER A 15 -1.97 9.74 17.07
C SER A 15 -1.91 10.27 18.51
N PHE A 16 -0.97 9.77 19.32
CA PHE A 16 -0.83 10.16 20.73
C PHE A 16 -0.38 11.61 20.90
N SER A 17 0.56 12.07 20.06
CA SER A 17 1.07 13.45 20.09
C SER A 17 0.14 14.47 19.42
N ARG A 18 -0.94 14.02 18.77
CA ARG A 18 -1.81 14.82 17.89
C ARG A 18 -1.03 15.53 16.78
N TYR A 19 0.13 14.98 16.41
CA TYR A 19 0.89 15.47 15.28
C TYR A 19 0.16 15.14 13.99
N LYS A 20 0.07 16.13 13.09
CA LYS A 20 -0.54 15.97 11.78
C LYS A 20 0.58 15.92 10.74
N PRO A 21 0.97 14.74 10.25
CA PRO A 21 1.91 14.63 9.14
C PRO A 21 1.37 15.33 7.89
N THR A 22 2.28 15.80 7.05
CA THR A 22 1.97 16.11 5.64
C THR A 22 1.56 14.84 4.91
N MET A 23 0.85 14.98 3.79
CA MET A 23 0.49 13.85 2.94
C MET A 23 1.72 13.05 2.48
N GLU A 24 2.83 13.71 2.18
CA GLU A 24 4.06 13.04 1.78
C GLU A 24 4.64 12.19 2.93
N GLU A 25 4.68 12.73 4.15
CA GLU A 25 5.14 12.00 5.34
C GLU A 25 4.23 10.84 5.68
N TYR A 26 2.91 11.08 5.64
CA TYR A 26 1.89 10.06 5.86
C TYR A 26 2.07 8.91 4.86
N THR A 27 2.11 9.21 3.55
CA THR A 27 2.22 8.17 2.51
C THR A 27 3.46 7.30 2.69
N LYS A 28 4.61 7.85 3.08
CA LYS A 28 5.85 7.06 3.31
C LYS A 28 5.69 6.01 4.41
N VAL A 29 4.91 6.30 5.45
CA VAL A 29 4.64 5.39 6.56
C VAL A 29 3.47 4.46 6.23
N ALA A 30 2.39 5.03 5.70
CA ALA A 30 1.11 4.38 5.43
C ALA A 30 1.22 3.23 4.41
N VAL A 31 2.03 3.39 3.35
CA VAL A 31 2.24 2.33 2.35
C VAL A 31 2.89 1.09 2.96
N LEU A 32 3.74 1.26 3.97
CA LEU A 32 4.40 0.16 4.68
C LEU A 32 3.50 -0.45 5.75
N SER A 33 2.69 0.36 6.44
CA SER A 33 1.72 -0.10 7.44
C SER A 33 0.50 -0.81 6.85
N SER A 34 0.32 -0.75 5.51
CA SER A 34 -0.71 -1.50 4.77
C SER A 34 -0.63 -3.03 4.94
N GLY A 35 0.48 -3.57 5.43
CA GLY A 35 0.67 -5.01 5.63
C GLY A 35 0.87 -5.81 4.34
N CYS A 36 0.77 -5.19 3.15
CA CYS A 36 0.90 -5.86 1.86
C CYS A 36 2.25 -6.58 1.68
N MET A 37 3.36 -5.92 2.02
CA MET A 37 4.70 -6.52 1.92
C MET A 37 4.85 -7.71 2.87
N MET A 38 4.35 -7.59 4.11
CA MET A 38 4.38 -8.69 5.07
C MET A 38 3.56 -9.89 4.58
N MET A 39 2.33 -9.66 4.08
CA MET A 39 1.48 -10.72 3.56
C MET A 39 2.14 -11.43 2.38
N SER A 40 2.72 -10.65 1.47
CA SER A 40 3.42 -11.16 0.28
C SER A 40 4.59 -12.04 0.69
N ILE A 41 5.45 -11.60 1.60
CA ILE A 41 6.60 -12.37 2.10
C ILE A 41 6.13 -13.64 2.83
N ASN A 42 5.14 -13.54 3.72
CA ASN A 42 4.64 -14.70 4.48
C ASN A 42 3.99 -15.75 3.56
N SER A 43 3.33 -15.31 2.49
CA SER A 43 2.75 -16.24 1.51
C SER A 43 3.80 -17.08 0.78
N LEU A 44 5.06 -16.65 0.74
CA LEU A 44 6.15 -17.43 0.13
C LEU A 44 6.57 -18.62 0.97
N ALA A 45 6.31 -18.61 2.28
CA ALA A 45 6.60 -19.73 3.15
C ALA A 45 5.63 -20.90 2.97
N VAL A 46 4.50 -20.69 2.28
CA VAL A 46 3.42 -21.67 2.11
C VAL A 46 3.23 -22.15 0.67
N ILE A 47 3.98 -21.61 -0.29
CA ILE A 47 3.95 -22.09 -1.67
C ILE A 47 4.96 -23.24 -1.85
N ASP A 48 4.58 -24.23 -2.66
CA ASP A 48 5.44 -25.38 -2.97
C ASP A 48 6.53 -25.04 -4.02
N ASP A 49 6.49 -23.84 -4.61
CA ASP A 49 7.46 -23.39 -5.58
C ASP A 49 8.80 -23.03 -4.91
N PRO A 50 9.95 -23.33 -5.54
CA PRO A 50 11.25 -22.98 -4.99
C PRO A 50 11.45 -21.45 -4.97
N ILE A 51 11.77 -20.91 -3.78
CA ILE A 51 12.06 -19.49 -3.56
C ILE A 51 13.51 -19.33 -3.11
N SER A 52 14.22 -18.40 -3.73
CA SER A 52 15.63 -18.11 -3.44
C SER A 52 15.79 -16.97 -2.43
N ASN A 53 17.01 -16.72 -1.95
CA ASN A 53 17.28 -15.50 -1.19
C ASN A 53 17.21 -14.23 -2.06
N GLN A 54 17.57 -14.33 -3.34
CA GLN A 54 17.50 -13.23 -4.31
C GLN A 54 16.07 -12.73 -4.51
N ASP A 55 15.12 -13.64 -4.45
CA ASP A 55 13.69 -13.37 -4.47
C ASP A 55 13.24 -12.50 -3.28
N PHE A 56 13.71 -12.80 -2.07
CA PHE A 56 13.46 -11.96 -0.90
C PHE A 56 14.16 -10.60 -1.00
N ASP A 57 15.43 -10.58 -1.40
CA ASP A 57 16.19 -9.33 -1.59
C ASP A 57 15.51 -8.43 -2.63
N TRP A 58 14.99 -9.02 -3.71
CA TRP A 58 14.24 -8.30 -4.72
C TRP A 58 12.97 -7.67 -4.16
N VAL A 59 12.17 -8.38 -3.35
CA VAL A 59 10.98 -7.80 -2.70
C VAL A 59 11.37 -6.67 -1.75
N LEU A 60 12.41 -6.88 -0.94
CA LEU A 60 12.89 -5.91 0.06
C LEU A 60 13.50 -4.66 -0.58
N SER A 61 13.99 -4.75 -1.82
CA SER A 61 14.48 -3.60 -2.59
C SER A 61 13.37 -2.64 -3.05
N GLU A 62 12.10 -3.03 -2.89
CA GLU A 62 10.92 -2.26 -3.29
C GLU A 62 10.96 -1.79 -4.76
N PRO A 63 10.99 -2.73 -5.71
CA PRO A 63 10.90 -2.41 -7.12
C PRO A 63 9.55 -1.75 -7.44
N PRO A 64 9.42 -1.08 -8.60
CA PRO A 64 8.22 -0.31 -8.93
C PRO A 64 6.91 -1.08 -8.81
N ILE A 65 6.91 -2.39 -9.10
CA ILE A 65 5.73 -3.25 -8.93
C ILE A 65 5.31 -3.41 -7.45
N ILE A 66 6.27 -3.60 -6.53
CA ILE A 66 6.00 -3.68 -5.10
C ILE A 66 5.50 -2.33 -4.60
N LYS A 67 6.16 -1.23 -4.97
CA LYS A 67 5.72 0.13 -4.61
C LYS A 67 4.30 0.42 -5.09
N SER A 68 3.99 0.06 -6.33
CA SER A 68 2.65 0.25 -6.90
C SER A 68 1.60 -0.57 -6.16
N SER A 69 1.93 -1.83 -5.82
CA SER A 69 1.06 -2.70 -5.02
C SER A 69 0.78 -2.13 -3.63
N LEU A 70 1.81 -1.67 -2.91
CA LEU A 70 1.67 -1.03 -1.60
C LEU A 70 0.78 0.22 -1.64
N ILE A 71 0.97 1.07 -2.66
CA ILE A 71 0.15 2.27 -2.88
C ILE A 71 -1.30 1.88 -3.13
N ILE A 72 -1.57 0.92 -4.02
CA ILE A 72 -2.94 0.48 -4.31
C ILE A 72 -3.58 -0.07 -3.04
N THR A 73 -2.93 -0.98 -2.32
CA THR A 73 -3.50 -1.55 -1.09
C THR A 73 -3.82 -0.46 -0.06
N ARG A 74 -2.90 0.49 0.17
CA ARG A 74 -3.12 1.57 1.13
C ARG A 74 -4.28 2.47 0.73
N LEU A 75 -4.32 2.90 -0.53
CA LEU A 75 -5.40 3.76 -1.03
C LEU A 75 -6.76 3.07 -0.98
N MET A 76 -6.83 1.77 -1.29
CA MET A 76 -8.09 1.03 -1.22
C MET A 76 -8.56 0.86 0.23
N ASP A 77 -7.65 0.63 1.18
CA ASP A 77 -7.97 0.57 2.61
C ASP A 77 -8.43 1.96 3.13
N ASP A 78 -7.78 3.05 2.72
CA ASP A 78 -8.18 4.42 3.07
C ASP A 78 -9.53 4.84 2.48
N LEU A 79 -9.84 4.36 1.26
CA LEU A 79 -11.12 4.64 0.61
C LEU A 79 -12.26 3.77 1.16
N ALA A 80 -12.00 2.51 1.52
CA ALA A 80 -13.00 1.58 2.05
C ALA A 80 -13.43 1.91 3.49
N GLY A 81 -12.52 2.40 4.33
CA GLY A 81 -12.83 2.78 5.71
C GLY A 81 -13.78 3.99 5.82
N TYR A 82 -14.00 4.71 4.72
CA TYR A 82 -14.84 5.90 4.70
C TYR A 82 -16.33 5.57 4.96
N GLY A 83 -16.88 6.10 6.05
CA GLY A 83 -18.29 5.99 6.42
C GLY A 83 -18.64 4.83 7.37
N PHE A 84 -17.74 3.86 7.58
CA PHE A 84 -17.93 2.75 8.53
C PHE A 84 -17.10 2.89 9.80
N GLU A 85 -15.90 3.46 9.73
CA GLU A 85 -15.08 3.71 10.91
C GLU A 85 -15.30 5.14 11.44
N GLU A 86 -15.33 5.32 12.76
CA GLU A 86 -15.19 6.67 13.38
C GLU A 86 -13.83 7.31 13.03
N LYS A 87 -12.91 6.55 12.41
CA LYS A 87 -11.72 7.08 11.76
C LYS A 87 -12.11 7.76 10.45
N LEU A 88 -12.10 9.09 10.48
CA LEU A 88 -11.90 9.90 9.28
C LEU A 88 -10.70 9.32 8.50
N SER A 89 -10.91 8.96 7.24
CA SER A 89 -9.85 8.41 6.38
C SER A 89 -8.67 9.38 6.29
N ALA A 90 -7.48 8.89 5.92
CA ALA A 90 -6.30 9.75 5.71
C ALA A 90 -6.57 10.96 4.79
N VAL A 91 -7.52 10.79 3.86
CA VAL A 91 -8.10 11.81 2.98
C VAL A 91 -8.66 13.00 3.76
N HIS A 92 -9.43 12.71 4.80
CA HIS A 92 -10.10 13.72 5.63
C HIS A 92 -9.17 14.36 6.64
N TYR A 93 -8.24 13.58 7.21
CA TYR A 93 -7.36 14.08 8.27
C TYR A 93 -6.17 14.88 7.74
N TYR A 94 -5.64 14.52 6.57
CA TYR A 94 -4.40 15.08 6.05
C TYR A 94 -4.60 15.78 4.70
N TYR A 95 -5.23 15.13 3.73
CA TYR A 95 -5.27 15.65 2.36
C TYR A 95 -6.12 16.91 2.21
N MET A 96 -7.37 16.89 2.71
CA MET A 96 -8.27 18.04 2.59
C MET A 96 -7.76 19.28 3.34
N PRO A 97 -7.32 19.19 4.62
CA PRO A 97 -6.82 20.35 5.33
C PRO A 97 -5.53 20.94 4.74
N GLU A 98 -4.65 20.11 4.20
CA GLU A 98 -3.38 20.56 3.60
C GLU A 98 -3.60 21.28 2.26
N ASN A 99 -4.54 20.82 1.44
CA ASN A 99 -4.77 21.34 0.09
C ASN A 99 -5.96 22.32 0.00
N GLY A 100 -6.79 22.43 1.04
CA GLY A 100 -7.97 23.30 1.05
C GLY A 100 -9.06 22.87 0.06
N VAL A 101 -9.14 21.57 -0.24
CA VAL A 101 -10.03 21.00 -1.27
C VAL A 101 -11.26 20.31 -0.67
N SER A 102 -12.29 20.11 -1.49
CA SER A 102 -13.46 19.32 -1.11
C SER A 102 -13.13 17.83 -0.98
N GLU A 103 -14.04 17.09 -0.35
CA GLU A 103 -13.89 15.65 -0.22
C GLU A 103 -13.92 14.93 -1.58
N GLU A 104 -14.77 15.39 -2.48
CA GLU A 104 -14.89 14.87 -3.84
C GLU A 104 -13.60 15.09 -4.63
N GLU A 105 -12.99 16.27 -4.49
CA GLU A 105 -11.71 16.60 -5.12
C GLU A 105 -10.57 15.73 -4.57
N ALA A 106 -10.51 15.55 -3.25
CA ALA A 106 -9.54 14.68 -2.59
C ALA A 106 -9.70 13.22 -3.04
N SER A 107 -10.94 12.71 -3.02
CA SER A 107 -11.27 11.36 -3.46
C SER A 107 -10.95 11.14 -4.94
N ALA A 108 -11.19 12.15 -5.79
CA ALA A 108 -10.86 12.09 -7.21
C ALA A 108 -9.35 12.00 -7.44
N GLU A 109 -8.54 12.76 -6.69
CA GLU A 109 -7.07 12.68 -6.82
C GLU A 109 -6.53 11.33 -6.33
N LEU A 110 -7.04 10.78 -5.24
CA LEU A 110 -6.61 9.46 -4.76
C LEU A 110 -6.97 8.34 -5.75
N ARG A 111 -8.16 8.39 -6.35
CA ARG A 111 -8.54 7.48 -7.45
C ARG A 111 -7.63 7.68 -8.68
N LYS A 112 -7.16 8.89 -8.96
CA LYS A 112 -6.18 9.15 -10.02
C LYS A 112 -4.81 8.55 -9.69
N GLN A 113 -4.34 8.66 -8.46
CA GLN A 113 -3.10 8.03 -8.00
C GLN A 113 -3.19 6.50 -8.08
N GLU A 114 -4.31 5.92 -7.63
CA GLU A 114 -4.61 4.48 -7.71
C GLU A 114 -4.58 3.99 -9.17
N LYS A 115 -5.26 4.68 -10.09
CA LYS A 115 -5.21 4.38 -11.54
C LYS A 115 -3.78 4.45 -12.11
N ASN A 116 -2.98 5.41 -11.66
CA ASN A 116 -1.59 5.53 -12.11
C ASN A 116 -0.72 4.39 -11.58
N ALA A 117 -0.90 4.01 -10.30
CA ALA A 117 -0.21 2.86 -9.72
C ALA A 117 -0.56 1.56 -10.46
N TRP A 118 -1.83 1.35 -10.84
CA TRP A 118 -2.23 0.21 -11.66
C TRP A 118 -1.54 0.18 -13.03
N LYS A 119 -1.39 1.34 -13.69
CA LYS A 119 -0.67 1.41 -14.98
C LYS A 119 0.79 0.98 -14.83
N VAL A 120 1.46 1.43 -13.77
CA VAL A 120 2.85 1.03 -13.48
C VAL A 120 2.91 -0.46 -13.19
N LEU A 121 2.08 -0.97 -12.27
CA LEU A 121 2.02 -2.39 -11.93
C LEU A 121 1.81 -3.27 -13.17
N ASN A 122 0.85 -2.92 -14.03
CA ASN A 122 0.57 -3.67 -15.25
C ASN A 122 1.73 -3.64 -16.24
N LYS A 123 2.42 -2.50 -16.36
CA LYS A 123 3.61 -2.39 -17.20
C LYS A 123 4.75 -3.27 -16.68
N GLU A 124 5.02 -3.23 -15.38
CA GLU A 124 6.09 -4.02 -14.74
C GLU A 124 5.86 -5.54 -14.84
N ILE A 125 4.60 -6.00 -14.82
CA ILE A 125 4.26 -7.42 -15.04
C ILE A 125 4.75 -7.91 -16.40
N LEU A 126 4.76 -7.05 -17.42
CA LEU A 126 5.13 -7.38 -18.80
C LEU A 126 6.64 -7.32 -19.05
N HIS A 127 7.43 -6.79 -18.11
CA HIS A 127 8.88 -6.64 -18.28
C HIS A 127 9.67 -7.84 -17.70
N PRO A 128 10.81 -8.22 -18.33
CA PRO A 128 11.76 -9.16 -17.75
C PRO A 128 12.29 -8.65 -16.41
N ARG A 129 12.53 -9.57 -15.48
CA ARG A 129 12.96 -9.26 -14.11
C ARG A 129 13.72 -10.42 -13.49
N GLU A 130 14.41 -10.13 -12.40
CA GLU A 130 15.23 -11.08 -11.67
C GLU A 130 14.40 -12.00 -10.75
N ALA A 131 13.26 -11.53 -10.25
CA ALA A 131 12.41 -12.31 -9.35
C ALA A 131 11.58 -13.38 -10.04
N SER A 132 11.40 -14.48 -9.31
CA SER A 132 10.59 -15.63 -9.67
C SER A 132 9.10 -15.28 -9.80
N THR A 133 8.41 -16.02 -10.67
CA THR A 133 6.96 -15.86 -10.92
C THR A 133 6.07 -15.99 -9.67
N PRO A 134 6.33 -16.89 -8.72
CA PRO A 134 5.47 -17.07 -7.56
C PRO A 134 5.33 -15.81 -6.68
N ILE A 135 6.43 -15.09 -6.43
CA ILE A 135 6.41 -13.83 -5.67
C ILE A 135 5.43 -12.83 -6.27
N LEU A 136 5.44 -12.71 -7.59
CA LEU A 136 4.64 -11.72 -8.28
C LEU A 136 3.17 -12.11 -8.28
N LYS A 137 2.87 -13.40 -8.40
CA LYS A 137 1.50 -13.90 -8.23
C LYS A 137 0.98 -13.53 -6.85
N CYS A 138 1.77 -13.73 -5.80
CA CYS A 138 1.37 -13.37 -4.44
C CYS A 138 1.08 -11.87 -4.30
N VAL A 139 2.00 -11.01 -4.74
CA VAL A 139 1.85 -9.54 -4.69
C VAL A 139 0.61 -9.09 -5.46
N VAL A 140 0.46 -9.56 -6.70
CA VAL A 140 -0.65 -9.14 -7.58
C VAL A 140 -1.99 -9.68 -7.09
N HIS A 141 -2.05 -10.93 -6.64
CA HIS A 141 -3.28 -11.50 -6.08
C HIS A 141 -3.71 -10.78 -4.81
N PHE A 142 -2.77 -10.46 -3.92
CA PHE A 142 -3.07 -9.69 -2.72
C PHE A 142 -3.58 -8.29 -3.06
N THR A 143 -2.89 -7.59 -3.98
CA THR A 143 -3.33 -6.26 -4.47
C THR A 143 -4.77 -6.30 -4.99
N ARG A 144 -5.10 -7.33 -5.79
CA ARG A 144 -6.46 -7.52 -6.32
C ARG A 144 -7.47 -7.83 -5.24
N ALA A 145 -7.12 -8.65 -4.24
CA ALA A 145 -7.99 -8.97 -3.12
C ALA A 145 -8.37 -7.71 -2.32
N CYS A 146 -7.38 -6.87 -1.98
CA CYS A 146 -7.61 -5.59 -1.32
C CYS A 146 -8.47 -4.64 -2.16
N HIS A 147 -8.20 -4.56 -3.46
CA HIS A 147 -8.97 -3.71 -4.37
C HIS A 147 -10.43 -4.16 -4.48
N ASN A 148 -10.68 -5.46 -4.65
CA ASN A 148 -12.04 -5.99 -4.79
C ASN A 148 -12.84 -5.92 -3.49
N GLY A 149 -12.18 -6.11 -2.33
CA GLY A 149 -12.83 -6.01 -1.02
C GLY A 149 -13.29 -4.58 -0.68
N ALA A 150 -12.69 -3.57 -1.31
CA ALA A 150 -12.98 -2.16 -1.07
C ALA A 150 -14.03 -1.55 -2.02
N ILE A 151 -14.54 -2.32 -2.99
CA ILE A 151 -15.54 -1.87 -3.99
C ILE A 151 -16.97 -2.25 -3.59
N HIS A 152 -17.14 -2.93 -2.45
CA HIS A 152 -18.42 -3.37 -1.89
C HIS A 152 -18.74 -2.61 -0.60
#